data_AF-A0A7K3ESZ2-F1
#
_entry.id   AF-A0A7K3ESZ2-F1
#
_cell.length_a   1.000
_cell.length_b   1.000
_cell.length_c   1.000
_cell.angle_alpha   90.00
_cell.angle_beta   90.00
_cell.angle_gamma   90.00
#
_symmetry.space_group_name_H-M   'P 1'
#
loop_
_entity.id
_entity.type
_entity.pdbx_description
1 polymer ?
#
loop_
_entity_poly.entity_id
_entity_poly.type
_entity_poly.pdbx_seq_one_letter_code
_entity_poly.pdbx_strand_id
1 'polypeptide(L)'
;RDGGALLLDLPSVNRVLQAEDGGALAPTEWWLRPDPGATRAVAAALRAFPDLEPAQVVVRDEVAEELRDDPFGAGPEAAFTAAAGVAAALAAVGFAVSATGSLRERGAEFAILRALGAPRRRLARAVAVEQGVLLLLALLVGTALGAVLTRAVIPLIVLTPQAAHPVPDVLVALPAGRVALLLAGVAVTPLLVTAALALRRADPAPALREQGGEAR
;
A
#
# COMPACT_ATOMS: atom_id res chain seq x y z
N ARG A 1 -21.86 4.69 -15.86
CA ARG A 1 -22.51 4.14 -17.07
C ARG A 1 -21.47 3.24 -17.69
N ASP A 2 -21.66 1.93 -17.62
CA ASP A 2 -20.73 0.96 -18.18
C ASP A 2 -20.70 1.16 -19.69
N GLY A 3 -19.57 1.66 -20.20
CA GLY A 3 -19.33 1.81 -21.63
C GLY A 3 -19.18 0.42 -22.24
N GLY A 4 -20.31 -0.23 -22.54
CA GLY A 4 -20.30 -1.50 -23.25
C GLY A 4 -19.64 -1.32 -24.61
N ALA A 5 -18.66 -2.16 -24.93
CA ALA A 5 -18.10 -2.26 -26.27
C ALA A 5 -18.67 -3.49 -26.97
N LEU A 6 -18.99 -3.35 -28.26
CA LEU A 6 -19.45 -4.44 -29.13
C LEU A 6 -18.40 -4.64 -30.22
N LEU A 7 -17.91 -5.87 -30.36
CA LEU A 7 -17.06 -6.25 -31.48
C LEU A 7 -17.94 -6.73 -32.63
N LEU A 8 -17.93 -6.01 -33.73
CA LEU A 8 -18.75 -6.29 -34.90
C LEU A 8 -17.88 -6.35 -36.15
N ASP A 9 -18.28 -7.18 -37.11
CA ASP A 9 -17.65 -7.24 -38.42
C ASP A 9 -17.96 -5.96 -39.22
N LEU A 10 -16.93 -5.16 -39.49
CA LEU A 10 -17.07 -3.85 -40.16
C LEU A 10 -17.76 -3.93 -41.54
N PRO A 11 -17.41 -4.89 -42.44
CA PRO A 11 -18.13 -5.07 -43.70
C PRO A 11 -19.62 -5.34 -43.51
N SER A 12 -19.97 -6.17 -42.53
CA SER A 12 -21.37 -6.51 -42.25
C SER A 12 -22.15 -5.32 -41.68
N VAL A 13 -21.55 -4.53 -40.79
CA VAL A 13 -22.17 -3.31 -40.25
C VAL A 13 -22.36 -2.26 -41.35
N ASN A 14 -21.34 -2.01 -42.17
CA ASN A 14 -21.45 -1.05 -43.27
C ASN A 14 -22.49 -1.46 -44.32
N ARG A 15 -22.68 -2.77 -44.55
CA ARG A 15 -23.75 -3.25 -45.45
C ARG A 15 -25.14 -2.87 -44.93
N VAL A 16 -25.36 -2.98 -43.62
CA VAL A 16 -26.65 -2.62 -43.00
C VAL A 16 -26.85 -1.11 -43.00
N LEU A 17 -25.84 -0.35 -42.56
CA LEU A 17 -25.91 1.12 -42.51
C LEU A 17 -26.13 1.76 -43.89
N GLN A 18 -25.54 1.17 -44.93
CA GLN A 18 -25.79 1.59 -46.30
C GLN A 18 -27.22 1.29 -46.77
N ALA A 19 -27.80 0.15 -46.36
CA ALA A 19 -29.14 -0.24 -46.76
C ALA A 19 -30.23 0.59 -46.08
N GLU A 20 -30.01 1.05 -44.84
CA GLU A 20 -30.98 1.86 -44.10
C GLU A 20 -30.89 3.35 -44.44
N ASP A 21 -29.69 3.95 -44.28
CA ASP A 21 -29.53 5.41 -44.30
C ASP A 21 -28.43 5.89 -45.28
N GLY A 22 -27.84 4.98 -46.07
CA GLY A 22 -26.72 5.29 -46.96
C GLY A 22 -25.41 5.64 -46.24
N GLY A 23 -25.32 5.36 -44.94
CA GLY A 23 -24.15 5.66 -44.11
C GLY A 23 -23.06 4.58 -44.17
N ALA A 24 -21.82 4.97 -43.85
CA ALA A 24 -20.70 4.04 -43.68
C ALA A 24 -19.76 4.51 -42.58
N LEU A 25 -19.23 3.56 -41.81
CA LEU A 25 -18.16 3.78 -40.84
C LEU A 25 -16.80 3.61 -41.53
N ALA A 26 -15.90 4.56 -41.30
CA ALA A 26 -14.51 4.46 -41.69
C ALA A 26 -13.70 3.82 -40.54
N PRO A 27 -12.71 2.95 -40.83
CA PRO A 27 -11.77 2.49 -39.82
C PRO A 27 -10.97 3.67 -39.25
N THR A 28 -11.01 3.84 -37.93
CA THR A 28 -10.24 4.90 -37.25
C THR A 28 -8.83 4.44 -36.87
N GLU A 29 -8.64 3.13 -36.71
CA GLU A 29 -7.39 2.54 -36.24
C GLU A 29 -7.16 1.14 -36.84
N TRP A 30 -5.89 0.76 -36.94
CA TRP A 30 -5.45 -0.54 -37.45
C TRP A 30 -4.58 -1.24 -36.40
N TRP A 31 -4.96 -2.46 -36.04
CA TRP A 31 -4.26 -3.25 -35.04
C TRP A 31 -3.44 -4.31 -35.76
N LEU A 32 -2.13 -4.27 -35.57
CA LEU A 32 -1.20 -5.25 -36.16
C LEU A 32 -0.64 -6.14 -35.05
N ARG A 33 -0.53 -7.43 -35.35
CA ARG A 33 0.18 -8.40 -34.51
C ARG A 33 1.39 -8.92 -35.30
N PRO A 34 2.59 -8.36 -35.07
CA PRO A 34 3.83 -8.86 -35.66
C PRO A 34 4.16 -10.27 -35.16
N ASP A 35 5.00 -10.98 -35.93
CA ASP A 35 5.63 -12.21 -35.45
C ASP A 35 6.54 -11.92 -34.24
N PRO A 36 6.76 -12.90 -33.35
CA PRO A 36 7.63 -12.73 -32.18
C PRO A 36 9.02 -12.21 -32.58
N GLY A 37 9.44 -11.08 -31.98
CA GLY A 37 10.73 -10.45 -32.26
C GLY A 37 10.75 -9.51 -33.48
N ALA A 38 9.70 -9.48 -34.30
CA ALA A 38 9.62 -8.62 -35.48
C ALA A 38 9.09 -7.20 -35.19
N THR A 39 8.58 -6.94 -33.98
CA THR A 39 7.90 -5.69 -33.60
C THR A 39 8.71 -4.43 -33.96
N ARG A 40 10.00 -4.39 -33.63
CA ARG A 40 10.86 -3.23 -33.92
C ARG A 40 11.03 -2.99 -35.42
N ALA A 41 11.23 -4.05 -36.20
CA ALA A 41 11.39 -3.95 -37.64
C ALA A 41 10.10 -3.49 -38.33
N VAL A 42 8.95 -4.03 -37.90
CA VAL A 42 7.64 -3.63 -38.41
C VAL A 42 7.33 -2.17 -38.04
N ALA A 43 7.60 -1.76 -36.80
CA ALA A 43 7.40 -0.38 -36.38
C ALA A 43 8.28 0.61 -37.17
N ALA A 44 9.55 0.26 -37.40
CA ALA A 44 10.45 1.08 -38.21
C ALA A 44 9.97 1.19 -39.67
N ALA A 45 9.50 0.08 -40.27
CA ALA A 45 8.95 0.08 -41.61
C ALA A 45 7.68 0.94 -41.73
N LEU A 46 6.78 0.86 -40.74
CA LEU A 46 5.55 1.67 -40.71
C LEU A 46 5.84 3.16 -40.52
N ARG A 47 6.82 3.53 -39.68
CA ARG A 47 7.23 4.93 -39.49
C ARG A 47 7.95 5.53 -40.69
N ALA A 48 8.56 4.70 -41.53
CA ALA A 48 9.20 5.12 -42.77
C ALA A 48 8.21 5.20 -43.95
N PHE A 49 6.94 4.83 -43.74
CA PHE A 49 5.95 4.79 -44.79
C PHE A 49 5.49 6.22 -45.15
N PRO A 50 5.54 6.65 -46.43
CA PRO A 50 5.38 8.06 -46.81
C PRO A 50 4.03 8.69 -46.42
N ASP A 51 2.97 7.89 -46.37
CA ASP A 51 1.61 8.34 -46.10
C ASP A 51 1.22 8.23 -44.60
N LEU A 52 2.16 7.80 -43.75
CA LEU A 52 1.95 7.63 -42.31
C LEU A 52 2.85 8.60 -41.55
N GLU A 53 2.23 9.42 -40.70
CA GLU A 53 2.99 10.22 -39.74
C GLU A 53 3.61 9.29 -38.69
N PRO A 54 4.93 9.37 -38.41
CA PRO A 54 5.59 8.48 -37.45
C PRO A 54 4.92 8.46 -36.07
N ALA A 55 4.32 9.58 -35.67
CA ALA A 55 3.60 9.74 -34.40
C ALA A 55 2.29 8.94 -34.32
N GLN A 56 1.74 8.50 -35.45
CA GLN A 56 0.54 7.65 -35.49
C GLN A 56 0.87 6.16 -35.23
N VAL A 57 2.15 5.78 -35.29
CA VAL A 57 2.58 4.40 -35.06
C VAL A 57 2.81 4.17 -33.56
N VAL A 58 1.79 3.66 -32.89
CA VAL A 58 1.84 3.32 -31.46
C VAL A 58 2.30 1.88 -31.28
N VAL A 59 3.44 1.69 -30.60
CA VAL A 59 3.98 0.37 -30.27
C VAL A 59 3.76 0.09 -28.80
N ARG A 60 3.01 -0.98 -28.50
CA ARG A 60 2.65 -1.38 -27.14
C ARG A 60 3.85 -1.55 -26.21
N ASP A 61 4.93 -2.16 -26.70
CA ASP A 61 6.14 -2.41 -25.90
C ASP A 61 6.90 -1.12 -25.56
N GLU A 62 6.96 -0.17 -26.50
CA GLU A 62 7.63 1.13 -26.30
C GLU A 62 6.84 1.98 -25.29
N VAL A 63 5.51 2.04 -25.42
CA VAL A 63 4.65 2.72 -24.43
C VAL A 63 4.80 2.08 -23.04
N ALA A 64 4.94 0.76 -22.98
CA ALA A 64 5.14 0.06 -21.71
C ALA A 64 6.54 0.30 -21.10
N GLU A 65 7.56 0.60 -21.91
CA GLU A 65 8.88 1.05 -21.45
C GLU A 65 8.82 2.50 -20.96
N GLU A 66 8.22 3.39 -21.75
CA GLU A 66 8.04 4.80 -21.39
C GLU A 66 7.27 4.97 -20.07
N LEU A 67 6.16 4.24 -19.90
CA LEU A 67 5.41 4.24 -18.64
C LEU A 67 6.17 3.61 -17.46
N ARG A 68 7.17 2.75 -17.71
CA ARG A 68 8.03 2.20 -16.66
C ARG A 68 9.07 3.21 -16.20
N ASP A 69 9.58 4.01 -17.13
CA ASP A 69 10.63 5.00 -16.87
C ASP A 69 10.07 6.39 -16.53
N ASP A 70 8.75 6.57 -16.60
CA ASP A 70 8.08 7.84 -16.31
C ASP A 70 8.20 8.25 -14.82
N PRO A 71 8.93 9.33 -14.50
CA PRO A 71 9.09 9.81 -13.13
C PRO A 71 7.78 10.32 -12.51
N PHE A 72 6.74 10.60 -13.31
CA PHE A 72 5.43 11.01 -12.79
C PHE A 72 4.67 9.86 -12.13
N GLY A 73 4.95 8.60 -12.48
CA GLY A 73 4.46 7.42 -11.75
C GLY A 73 5.26 7.15 -10.46
N ALA A 74 6.58 7.25 -10.54
CA ALA A 74 7.47 6.92 -9.42
C ALA A 74 7.56 8.01 -8.33
N GLY A 75 7.42 9.28 -8.69
CA GLY A 75 7.57 10.42 -7.76
C GLY A 75 6.54 10.42 -6.63
N PRO A 76 5.23 10.42 -6.93
CA PRO A 76 4.18 10.32 -5.92
C PRO A 76 4.26 9.02 -5.11
N GLU A 77 4.54 7.89 -5.75
CA GLU A 77 4.68 6.59 -5.06
C GLU A 77 5.83 6.61 -4.04
N ALA A 78 7.00 7.14 -4.41
CA ALA A 78 8.14 7.28 -3.51
C ALA A 78 7.85 8.25 -2.35
N ALA A 79 7.16 9.36 -2.62
CA ALA A 79 6.79 10.33 -1.59
C ALA A 79 5.80 9.74 -0.57
N PHE A 80 4.76 9.05 -1.04
CA PHE A 80 3.76 8.41 -0.16
C PHE A 80 4.35 7.24 0.64
N THR A 81 5.23 6.44 0.05
CA THR A 81 5.92 5.36 0.75
C THR A 81 6.86 5.90 1.84
N ALA A 82 7.61 6.97 1.55
CA ALA A 82 8.42 7.65 2.55
C ALA A 82 7.57 8.25 3.68
N ALA A 83 6.48 8.94 3.35
CA ALA A 83 5.55 9.48 4.32
C ALA A 83 4.92 8.40 5.22
N ALA A 84 4.53 7.26 4.64
CA ALA A 84 4.05 6.10 5.39
C ALA A 84 5.12 5.56 6.36
N GLY A 85 6.39 5.49 5.92
CA GLY A 85 7.52 5.11 6.77
C GLY A 85 7.71 6.07 7.96
N VAL A 86 7.66 7.38 7.71
CA VAL A 86 7.76 8.41 8.78
C VAL A 86 6.58 8.32 9.74
N ALA A 87 5.36 8.18 9.22
CA ALA A 87 4.15 8.01 10.04
C ALA A 87 4.23 6.76 10.92
N ALA A 88 4.72 5.64 10.38
CA ALA A 88 4.94 4.41 11.14
C ALA A 88 5.97 4.60 12.26
N ALA A 89 7.07 5.31 11.99
CA ALA A 89 8.08 5.62 12.99
C ALA A 89 7.51 6.50 14.12
N LEU A 90 6.75 7.55 13.78
CA LEU A 90 6.09 8.41 14.76
C LEU A 90 5.07 7.66 15.61
N ALA A 91 4.25 6.80 14.99
CA ALA A 91 3.29 5.97 15.71
C ALA A 91 3.99 5.03 16.70
N ALA A 92 5.11 4.41 16.29
CA ALA A 92 5.90 3.56 17.16
C ALA A 92 6.49 4.31 18.36
N VAL A 93 7.00 5.52 18.16
CA VAL A 93 7.51 6.38 19.25
C VAL A 93 6.38 6.76 20.20
N GLY A 94 5.24 7.22 19.68
CA GLY A 94 4.08 7.58 20.50
C GLY A 94 3.56 6.40 21.33
N PHE A 95 3.50 5.21 20.73
CA PHE A 95 3.14 3.99 21.44
C PHE A 95 4.16 3.65 22.54
N ALA A 96 5.46 3.74 22.27
CA ALA A 96 6.50 3.45 23.25
C ALA A 96 6.46 4.41 24.45
N VAL A 97 6.22 5.69 24.21
CA VAL A 97 6.05 6.71 25.25
C VAL A 97 4.82 6.41 26.09
N SER A 98 3.68 6.13 25.45
CA SER A 98 2.42 5.79 26.14
C SER A 98 2.56 4.53 27.01
N ALA A 99 3.13 3.46 26.46
CA ALA A 99 3.37 2.20 27.17
C ALA A 99 4.31 2.40 28.37
N THR A 100 5.39 3.19 28.20
CA THR A 100 6.32 3.48 29.30
C THR A 100 5.66 4.32 30.40
N GLY A 101 4.83 5.30 30.03
CA GLY A 101 4.07 6.13 30.96
C GLY A 101 3.09 5.29 31.81
N SER A 102 2.25 4.48 31.15
CA SER A 102 1.29 3.58 31.80
C SER A 102 1.99 2.62 32.80
N LEU A 103 3.16 2.12 32.43
CA LEU A 103 3.94 1.22 33.30
C LEU A 103 4.59 1.92 34.50
N ARG A 104 4.89 3.22 34.40
CA ARG A 104 5.42 4.02 35.50
C ARG A 104 4.34 4.30 36.54
N GLU A 105 3.14 4.67 36.11
CA GLU A 105 1.99 4.90 37.02
C GLU A 105 1.64 3.64 37.81
N ARG A 106 1.60 2.48 37.16
CA ARG A 106 1.25 1.20 37.81
C ARG A 106 2.40 0.54 38.56
N GLY A 107 3.57 1.19 38.63
CA GLY A 107 4.76 0.65 39.27
C GLY A 107 4.58 0.33 40.75
N ALA A 108 3.86 1.19 41.48
CA ALA A 108 3.59 1.03 42.91
C ALA A 108 2.63 -0.15 43.19
N GLU A 109 1.54 -0.25 42.43
CA GLU A 109 0.59 -1.37 42.53
C GLU A 109 1.25 -2.72 42.24
N PHE A 110 2.11 -2.77 41.21
CA PHE A 110 2.88 -3.98 40.91
C PHE A 110 3.93 -4.30 41.96
N ALA A 111 4.43 -3.34 42.73
CA ALA A 111 5.32 -3.59 43.86
C ALA A 111 4.55 -4.23 45.03
N ILE A 112 3.34 -3.74 45.32
CA ILE A 112 2.44 -4.31 46.34
C ILE A 112 2.05 -5.74 45.97
N LEU A 113 1.61 -5.99 44.73
CA LEU A 113 1.26 -7.34 44.27
C LEU A 113 2.47 -8.30 44.34
N ARG A 114 3.68 -7.79 44.15
CA ARG A 114 4.92 -8.58 44.30
C ARG A 114 5.19 -8.93 45.76
N ALA A 115 5.00 -7.98 46.68
CA ALA A 115 5.13 -8.21 48.11
C ALA A 115 4.10 -9.25 48.62
N LEU A 116 2.94 -9.34 47.97
CA LEU A 116 1.91 -10.36 48.20
C LEU A 116 2.20 -11.69 47.47
N GLY A 117 3.35 -11.85 46.82
CA GLY A 117 3.78 -13.11 46.21
C GLY A 117 3.27 -13.38 44.79
N ALA A 118 2.72 -12.38 44.09
CA ALA A 118 2.24 -12.56 42.73
C ALA A 118 3.39 -12.99 41.78
N PRO A 119 3.22 -14.07 40.98
CA PRO A 119 4.25 -14.53 40.06
C PRO A 119 4.46 -13.53 38.93
N ARG A 120 5.72 -13.15 38.66
CA ARG A 120 6.11 -12.17 37.62
C ARG A 120 5.51 -12.47 36.24
N ARG A 121 5.30 -13.75 35.93
CA ARG A 121 4.65 -14.21 34.68
C ARG A 121 3.21 -13.72 34.53
N ARG A 122 2.43 -13.61 35.62
CA ARG A 122 1.06 -13.08 35.59
C ARG A 122 1.05 -11.57 35.32
N LEU A 123 1.98 -10.83 35.92
CA LEU A 123 2.12 -9.40 35.71
C LEU A 123 2.57 -9.09 34.27
N ALA A 124 3.55 -9.84 33.75
CA ALA A 124 3.99 -9.70 32.36
C ALA A 124 2.88 -10.05 31.36
N ARG A 125 2.10 -11.11 31.62
CA ARG A 125 0.96 -11.49 30.76
C ARG A 125 -0.14 -10.43 30.77
N ALA A 126 -0.45 -9.83 31.92
CA ALA A 126 -1.45 -8.77 32.01
C ALA A 126 -1.07 -7.55 31.15
N VAL A 127 0.20 -7.12 31.25
CA VAL A 127 0.73 -6.02 30.42
C VAL A 127 0.71 -6.41 28.94
N ALA A 128 1.15 -7.62 28.58
CA ALA A 128 1.15 -8.06 27.20
C ALA A 128 -0.26 -8.08 26.58
N VAL A 129 -1.27 -8.51 27.35
CA VAL A 129 -2.67 -8.50 26.91
C VAL A 129 -3.17 -7.07 26.73
N GLU A 130 -2.92 -6.17 27.68
CA GLU A 130 -3.33 -4.77 27.60
C GLU A 130 -2.71 -4.06 26.38
N GLN A 131 -1.39 -4.19 26.21
CA GLN A 131 -0.70 -3.57 25.09
C GLN A 131 -1.08 -4.21 23.76
N GLY A 132 -1.39 -5.52 23.75
CA GLY A 132 -1.92 -6.23 22.59
C GLY A 132 -3.30 -5.71 22.17
N VAL A 133 -4.19 -5.41 23.13
CA VAL A 133 -5.51 -4.81 22.84
C VAL A 133 -5.35 -3.40 22.27
N LEU A 134 -4.47 -2.57 22.84
CA LEU A 134 -4.19 -1.23 22.31
C LEU A 134 -3.63 -1.28 20.90
N LEU A 135 -2.69 -2.18 20.63
CA LEU A 135 -2.11 -2.37 19.30
C LEU A 135 -3.16 -2.83 18.30
N LEU A 136 -4.00 -3.79 18.67
CA LEU A 136 -5.09 -4.29 17.82
C LEU A 136 -6.07 -3.15 17.46
N LEU A 137 -6.46 -2.35 18.46
CA LEU A 137 -7.36 -1.23 18.24
C LEU A 137 -6.75 -0.16 17.33
N ALA A 138 -5.47 0.18 17.54
CA ALA A 138 -4.74 1.11 16.70
C ALA A 138 -4.66 0.63 15.24
N LEU A 139 -4.36 -0.66 15.03
CA LEU A 139 -4.33 -1.27 13.70
C LEU A 139 -5.71 -1.24 13.03
N LEU A 140 -6.77 -1.58 13.77
CA LEU A 140 -8.13 -1.61 13.24
C LEU A 140 -8.60 -0.21 12.84
N VAL A 141 -8.44 0.77 13.72
CA VAL A 141 -8.83 2.17 13.47
C VAL A 141 -7.97 2.78 12.36
N GLY A 142 -6.65 2.59 12.39
CA GLY A 142 -5.74 3.10 11.36
C GLY A 142 -6.04 2.52 9.98
N THR A 143 -6.33 1.23 9.90
CA THR A 143 -6.71 0.56 8.64
C THR A 143 -8.06 1.06 8.13
N ALA A 144 -9.06 1.18 9.00
CA ALA A 144 -10.37 1.69 8.63
C ALA A 144 -10.28 3.14 8.10
N LEU A 145 -9.55 4.01 8.82
CA LEU A 145 -9.37 5.39 8.43
C LEU A 145 -8.57 5.51 7.12
N GLY A 146 -7.50 4.74 6.96
CA GLY A 146 -6.72 4.68 5.73
C GLY A 146 -7.55 4.22 4.54
N ALA A 147 -8.43 3.22 4.72
CA ALA A 147 -9.32 2.74 3.67
C ALA A 147 -10.39 3.77 3.28
N VAL A 148 -10.97 4.48 4.26
CA VAL A 148 -11.91 5.58 4.00
C VAL A 148 -11.21 6.72 3.27
N LEU A 149 -10.05 7.16 3.74
CA LEU A 149 -9.28 8.24 3.13
C LEU A 149 -8.87 7.89 1.70
N THR A 150 -8.38 6.67 1.46
CA THR A 150 -8.03 6.17 0.14
C THR A 150 -9.23 6.22 -0.81
N ARG A 151 -10.41 5.73 -0.38
CA ARG A 151 -11.64 5.76 -1.19
C ARG A 151 -12.20 7.18 -1.41
N ALA A 152 -11.96 8.10 -0.50
CA ALA A 152 -12.42 9.48 -0.62
C ALA A 152 -11.49 10.35 -1.48
N VAL A 153 -10.17 10.15 -1.36
CA VAL A 153 -9.15 11.01 -1.97
C VAL A 153 -8.78 10.55 -3.39
N ILE A 154 -8.67 9.24 -3.65
CA ILE A 154 -8.37 8.72 -5.00
C ILE A 154 -9.31 9.29 -6.08
N PRO A 155 -10.65 9.25 -5.93
CA PRO A 155 -11.53 9.80 -6.96
C PRO A 155 -11.38 11.31 -7.12
N LEU A 156 -10.92 12.03 -6.09
CA LEU A 156 -10.68 13.47 -6.14
C LEU A 156 -9.41 13.84 -6.90
N ILE A 157 -8.39 12.97 -6.88
CA ILE A 157 -7.11 13.16 -7.58
C ILE A 157 -7.19 12.68 -9.04
N VAL A 158 -7.98 11.64 -9.32
CA VAL A 158 -8.16 11.10 -10.68
C VAL A 158 -9.07 12.00 -11.54
N LEU A 159 -9.72 13.01 -10.96
CA LEU A 159 -10.44 14.05 -11.71
C LEU A 159 -9.50 15.19 -12.13
N THR A 160 -8.74 15.05 -13.21
CA THR A 160 -8.29 16.15 -14.13
C THR A 160 -7.39 15.56 -15.22
N PRO A 161 -7.54 15.91 -16.53
CA PRO A 161 -7.84 17.23 -17.10
C PRO A 161 -8.91 17.30 -18.22
N GLN A 162 -9.79 16.28 -18.41
CA GLN A 162 -10.76 16.26 -19.53
C GLN A 162 -12.25 16.19 -19.15
N ALA A 163 -12.61 16.27 -17.85
CA ALA A 163 -14.01 16.15 -17.40
C ALA A 163 -14.76 14.92 -17.98
N ALA A 164 -14.02 13.84 -18.26
CA ALA A 164 -14.55 12.57 -18.71
C ALA A 164 -14.06 11.48 -17.75
N HIS A 165 -14.97 10.58 -17.36
CA HIS A 165 -14.63 9.41 -16.54
C HIS A 165 -13.57 8.56 -17.26
N PRO A 166 -12.47 8.16 -16.60
CA PRO A 166 -11.55 7.17 -17.14
C PRO A 166 -12.32 5.87 -17.38
N VAL A 167 -12.31 5.40 -18.62
CA VAL A 167 -12.79 4.06 -18.98
C VAL A 167 -11.55 3.25 -19.38
N PRO A 168 -11.20 2.14 -18.69
CA PRO A 168 -11.91 1.46 -17.60
C PRO A 168 -11.68 2.12 -16.22
N ASP A 169 -12.56 1.83 -15.25
CA ASP A 169 -12.47 2.32 -13.86
C ASP A 169 -11.11 1.99 -13.21
N VAL A 170 -10.60 2.93 -12.41
CA VAL A 170 -9.38 2.75 -11.62
C VAL A 170 -9.61 1.62 -10.61
N LEU A 171 -9.09 0.44 -10.93
CA LEU A 171 -9.06 -0.70 -10.02
C LEU A 171 -8.05 -0.40 -8.91
N VAL A 172 -8.55 -0.04 -7.74
CA VAL A 172 -7.77 0.01 -6.50
C VAL A 172 -7.46 -1.43 -6.09
N ALA A 173 -6.45 -2.03 -6.72
CA ALA A 173 -5.89 -3.30 -6.31
C ALA A 173 -5.04 -3.05 -5.06
N LEU A 174 -5.55 -3.44 -3.90
CA LEU A 174 -4.78 -3.54 -2.66
C LEU A 174 -4.16 -4.95 -2.62
N PRO A 175 -2.92 -5.16 -3.11
CA PRO A 175 -2.30 -6.48 -3.02
C PRO A 175 -2.13 -6.84 -1.55
N ALA A 176 -2.92 -7.81 -1.08
CA ALA A 176 -3.00 -8.21 0.33
C ALA A 176 -1.63 -8.49 0.95
N GLY A 177 -0.69 -9.02 0.15
CA GLY A 177 0.69 -9.25 0.56
C GLY A 177 1.44 -7.97 0.97
N ARG A 178 1.36 -6.88 0.19
CA ARG A 178 2.04 -5.62 0.55
C ARG A 178 1.39 -4.95 1.76
N VAL A 179 0.06 -5.01 1.84
CA VAL A 179 -0.68 -4.49 3.01
C VAL A 179 -0.27 -5.26 4.27
N ALA A 180 -0.22 -6.59 4.20
CA ALA A 180 0.21 -7.42 5.32
C ALA A 180 1.66 -7.12 5.74
N LEU A 181 2.56 -6.88 4.78
CA LEU A 181 3.96 -6.58 5.05
C LEU A 181 4.13 -5.21 5.73
N LEU A 182 3.35 -4.20 5.31
CA LEU A 182 3.32 -2.89 5.95
C LEU A 182 2.76 -2.98 7.37
N LEU A 183 1.64 -3.68 7.56
CA LEU A 183 1.06 -3.90 8.89
C LEU A 183 2.02 -4.67 9.80
N ALA A 184 2.73 -5.67 9.27
CA ALA A 184 3.76 -6.40 9.99
C ALA A 184 4.91 -5.47 10.41
N GLY A 185 5.42 -4.64 9.50
CA GLY A 185 6.46 -3.66 9.80
C GLY A 185 6.04 -2.67 10.90
N VAL A 186 4.81 -2.16 10.83
CA VAL A 186 4.24 -1.26 11.85
C VAL A 186 4.07 -1.97 13.21
N ALA A 187 3.70 -3.25 13.21
CA ALA A 187 3.48 -4.03 14.42
C ALA A 187 4.78 -4.49 15.11
N VAL A 188 5.88 -4.67 14.37
CA VAL A 188 7.16 -5.15 14.92
C VAL A 188 7.67 -4.22 16.02
N THR A 189 7.66 -2.91 15.81
CA THR A 189 8.22 -1.96 16.79
C THR A 189 7.49 -1.97 18.14
N PRO A 190 6.15 -1.84 18.23
CA PRO A 190 5.43 -1.93 19.50
C PRO A 190 5.52 -3.33 20.13
N LEU A 191 5.61 -4.40 19.32
CA LEU A 191 5.88 -5.76 19.84
C LEU A 191 7.28 -5.88 20.46
N LEU A 192 8.30 -5.27 19.86
CA LEU A 192 9.65 -5.24 20.42
C LEU A 192 9.71 -4.41 21.70
N VAL A 193 9.03 -3.26 21.76
CA VAL A 193 8.95 -2.43 22.96
C VAL A 193 8.28 -3.19 24.10
N THR A 194 7.13 -3.82 23.85
CA THR A 194 6.42 -4.63 24.84
C THR A 194 7.25 -5.82 25.31
N ALA A 195 7.92 -6.53 24.39
CA ALA A 195 8.83 -7.63 24.72
C ALA A 195 10.04 -7.16 25.55
N ALA A 196 10.70 -6.06 25.17
CA ALA A 196 11.83 -5.51 25.90
C ALA A 196 11.45 -5.06 27.32
N LEU A 197 10.28 -4.43 27.48
CA LEU A 197 9.75 -4.03 28.79
C LEU A 197 9.40 -5.25 29.66
N ALA A 198 8.87 -6.31 29.06
CA ALA A 198 8.59 -7.56 29.76
C ALA A 198 9.87 -8.29 30.19
N LEU A 199 10.89 -8.35 29.32
CA LEU A 199 12.18 -9.02 29.55
C LEU A 199 13.05 -8.28 30.58
N ARG A 200 13.14 -6.95 30.53
CA ARG A 200 13.89 -6.14 31.51
C ARG A 200 13.42 -6.33 32.95
N ARG A 201 12.19 -6.78 33.17
CA ARG A 201 11.65 -7.10 34.51
C ARG A 201 11.82 -8.58 34.89
N ALA A 202 12.15 -9.45 33.93
CA ALA A 202 12.47 -10.85 34.20
C ALA A 202 13.92 -11.02 34.69
N ASP A 203 14.82 -10.12 34.30
CA ASP A 203 16.25 -10.21 34.63
C ASP A 203 16.54 -9.87 36.12
N PRO A 204 17.11 -10.80 36.93
CA PRO A 204 17.42 -10.58 38.34
C PRO A 204 18.87 -10.12 38.62
N ALA A 205 19.63 -9.75 37.60
CA ALA A 205 21.09 -9.70 37.70
C ALA A 205 21.74 -8.54 38.52
N PRO A 206 21.16 -7.34 38.73
CA PRO A 206 21.88 -6.30 39.48
C PRO A 206 21.67 -6.36 41.00
N ALA A 207 20.56 -6.91 41.47
CA ALA A 207 20.14 -6.77 42.88
C ALA A 207 20.93 -7.68 43.87
N LEU A 208 21.70 -8.65 43.37
CA LEU A 208 22.52 -9.56 44.19
C LEU A 208 23.97 -9.08 44.39
N ARG A 209 24.38 -7.96 43.77
CA ARG A 209 25.74 -7.40 43.97
C ARG A 209 25.83 -6.37 45.09
N GLU A 210 24.72 -5.76 45.51
CA GLU A 210 24.74 -4.79 46.63
C GLU A 210 24.65 -5.47 48.01
N GLN A 211 23.96 -6.61 48.15
CA GLN A 211 23.86 -7.31 49.44
C GLN A 211 25.09 -8.16 49.81
N GLY A 212 26.05 -8.37 48.89
CA GLY A 212 27.32 -9.05 49.18
C GLY A 212 28.41 -8.13 49.75
N GLY A 213 28.18 -6.81 49.80
CA GLY A 213 29.15 -5.81 50.24
C GLY A 213 29.03 -5.40 51.72
N GLU A 214 27.94 -5.72 52.40
CA GLU A 214 27.70 -5.33 53.81
C GLU A 214 28.00 -6.45 54.82
N ALA A 215 28.51 -7.60 54.36
CA ALA A 215 28.99 -8.67 55.22
C ALA A 215 30.52 -8.68 55.27
N ARG A 216 31.13 -7.64 55.83
CA ARG A 216 32.50 -7.69 56.34
C ARG A 216 32.73 -6.72 57.49
#